data_AF-D1QPQ0-F1
#
_entry.id   AF-D1QPQ0-F1
#
_cell.length_a   1.000
_cell.length_b   1.000
_cell.length_c   1.000
_cell.angle_alpha   90.00
_cell.angle_beta   90.00
_cell.angle_gamma   90.00
#
_symmetry.space_group_name_H-M   'P 1'
#
loop_
_entity.id
_entity.type
_entity.pdbx_description
1 polymer ?
#
loop_
_entity_poly.entity_id
_entity_poly.type
_entity_poly.pdbx_seq_one_letter_code
_entity_poly.pdbx_strand_id
1 'polypeptide(L)'
;LFSQYHKHIAIVSFSDIDLDSKIKYDLDEERRSHIYNYQATIIAYANTIQWNDAKYGMKDLPMPIFVIKSTHLYNNTKKIECLSFHNAEKVSPEATRQYVEQYLAHFLPEDEFDRLFKGRKK
;
A
#
# COMPACT_ATOMS: atom_id res chain seq x y z
N LEU A 1 10.94 -2.71 -25.35
CA LEU A 1 11.76 -2.13 -24.26
C LEU A 1 10.99 -1.87 -22.95
N PHE A 2 9.68 -1.53 -22.96
CA PHE A 2 8.94 -1.23 -21.73
C PHE A 2 8.45 -2.47 -20.94
N SER A 3 8.33 -3.64 -21.56
CA SER A 3 7.84 -4.85 -20.87
C SER A 3 8.74 -5.32 -19.73
N GLN A 4 10.05 -5.02 -19.77
CA GLN A 4 11.01 -5.43 -18.75
C GLN A 4 10.96 -4.58 -17.46
N TYR A 5 10.16 -3.50 -17.44
CA TYR A 5 10.08 -2.57 -16.31
C TYR A 5 8.71 -2.52 -15.61
N HIS A 6 7.73 -3.29 -16.08
CA HIS A 6 6.42 -3.34 -15.44
C HIS A 6 6.42 -4.40 -14.36
N LYS A 7 6.49 -3.98 -13.09
CA LYS A 7 6.02 -4.80 -11.97
C LYS A 7 4.52 -4.56 -11.83
N HIS A 8 3.74 -5.64 -11.79
CA HIS A 8 2.38 -5.60 -11.29
C HIS A 8 2.43 -5.30 -9.79
N ILE A 9 1.70 -4.28 -9.35
CA ILE A 9 1.69 -3.81 -7.96
C ILE A 9 0.30 -4.04 -7.38
N ALA A 10 0.24 -4.48 -6.13
CA ALA A 10 -0.97 -4.56 -5.33
C ALA A 10 -0.89 -3.55 -4.17
N ILE A 11 -1.87 -2.66 -4.10
CA ILE A 11 -2.04 -1.82 -2.91
C ILE A 11 -2.71 -2.68 -1.85
N VAL A 12 -2.04 -2.82 -0.70
CA VAL A 12 -2.55 -3.58 0.44
C VAL A 12 -3.05 -2.60 1.48
N SER A 13 -4.35 -2.61 1.71
CA SER A 13 -5.02 -1.87 2.76
C SER A 13 -6.27 -2.64 3.23
N PHE A 14 -6.78 -2.27 4.40
CA PHE A 14 -7.92 -2.94 5.02
C PHE A 14 -8.85 -1.90 5.62
N SER A 15 -10.15 -2.17 5.54
CA SER A 15 -11.18 -1.35 6.18
C SER A 15 -11.04 -1.34 7.70
N ASP A 16 -11.58 -0.29 8.32
CA ASP A 16 -11.78 -0.16 9.77
C ASP A 16 -10.50 -0.09 10.63
N ILE A 17 -9.33 0.08 10.02
CA ILE A 17 -8.05 0.21 10.74
C ILE A 17 -7.66 1.68 10.97
N ASP A 18 -7.77 2.53 9.94
CA ASP A 18 -7.35 3.93 10.03
C ASP A 18 -8.57 4.85 10.13
N LEU A 19 -9.20 4.85 11.30
CA LEU A 19 -10.42 5.59 11.56
C LEU A 19 -10.15 7.02 12.03
N ASP A 20 -10.87 7.99 11.47
CA ASP A 20 -11.01 9.29 12.12
C ASP A 20 -11.87 9.14 13.37
N SER A 21 -11.26 9.37 14.54
CA SER A 21 -11.92 9.19 15.84
C SER A 21 -13.05 10.17 16.13
N LYS A 22 -13.13 11.31 15.43
CA LYS A 22 -14.16 12.34 15.62
C LYS A 22 -15.43 12.00 14.84
N ILE A 23 -15.28 11.52 13.61
CA ILE A 23 -16.42 11.25 12.72
C ILE A 23 -16.68 9.75 12.48
N LYS A 24 -15.85 8.87 13.07
CA LYS A 24 -15.91 7.40 12.90
C LYS A 24 -15.93 6.98 11.43
N TYR A 25 -15.10 7.64 10.64
CA TYR A 25 -15.01 7.42 9.20
C TYR A 25 -13.70 6.71 8.87
N ASP A 26 -13.76 5.71 8.00
CA ASP A 26 -12.58 5.01 7.49
C ASP A 26 -11.81 5.90 6.51
N LEU A 27 -10.66 6.42 6.94
CA LEU A 27 -9.82 7.26 6.10
C LEU A 27 -9.29 6.49 4.89
N ASP A 28 -9.26 5.16 4.94
CA ASP A 28 -8.84 4.34 3.81
C ASP A 28 -9.85 4.36 2.67
N GLU A 29 -11.14 4.49 2.98
CA GLU A 29 -12.19 4.67 1.97
C GLU A 29 -11.92 5.90 1.09
N GLU A 30 -11.60 7.03 1.73
CA GLU A 30 -11.29 8.27 1.02
C GLU A 30 -9.99 8.15 0.21
N ARG A 31 -8.96 7.49 0.76
CA ARG A 31 -7.71 7.24 0.04
C ARG A 31 -7.91 6.37 -1.19
N ARG A 32 -8.70 5.30 -1.09
CA ARG A 32 -9.04 4.44 -2.22
C ARG A 32 -9.78 5.25 -3.29
N SER A 33 -10.73 6.10 -2.89
CA SER A 33 -11.40 7.03 -3.82
C SER A 33 -10.39 7.95 -4.53
N HIS A 34 -9.44 8.55 -3.81
CA HIS A 34 -8.36 9.34 -4.41
C HIS A 34 -7.53 8.58 -5.44
N ILE A 35 -7.17 7.33 -5.15
CA ILE A 35 -6.37 6.52 -6.05
C ILE A 35 -7.17 6.13 -7.30
N TYR A 36 -8.40 5.63 -7.14
CA TYR A 36 -9.19 5.09 -8.25
C TYR A 36 -9.89 6.17 -9.09
N ASN A 37 -10.50 7.16 -8.45
CA ASN A 37 -11.32 8.16 -9.13
C ASN A 37 -10.52 9.40 -9.53
N TYR A 38 -9.52 9.75 -8.74
CA TYR A 38 -8.77 11.01 -8.90
C TYR A 38 -7.32 10.79 -9.34
N GLN A 39 -6.92 9.55 -9.66
CA GLN A 39 -5.60 9.21 -10.19
C GLN A 39 -4.47 9.77 -9.31
N ALA A 40 -4.59 9.55 -8.00
CA ALA A 40 -3.64 10.08 -7.04
C ALA A 40 -2.24 9.49 -7.24
N THR A 41 -1.21 10.34 -7.14
CA THR A 41 0.19 9.91 -7.08
C THR A 41 0.58 9.62 -5.65
N ILE A 42 0.97 8.38 -5.39
CA ILE A 42 1.25 7.85 -4.05
C ILE A 42 2.75 7.67 -3.80
N ILE A 43 3.12 7.79 -2.52
CA ILE A 43 4.37 7.24 -1.97
C ILE A 43 3.97 6.04 -1.12
N ALA A 44 4.69 4.94 -1.25
CA ALA A 44 4.37 3.69 -0.58
C ALA A 44 5.64 2.98 -0.08
N TYR A 45 5.49 2.16 0.96
CA TYR A 45 6.47 1.17 1.35
C TYR A 45 6.33 -0.08 0.49
N ALA A 46 7.46 -0.69 0.17
CA ALA A 46 7.53 -2.03 -0.39
C ALA A 46 8.50 -2.85 0.46
N ASN A 47 8.16 -4.13 0.71
CA ASN A 47 9.08 -5.04 1.35
C ASN A 47 10.26 -5.32 0.43
N THR A 48 11.49 -5.01 0.85
CA THR A 48 12.68 -5.13 -0.02
C THR A 48 13.06 -6.58 -0.33
N ILE A 49 12.70 -7.52 0.56
CA ILE A 49 12.93 -8.95 0.34
C ILE A 49 12.05 -9.43 -0.82
N GLN A 50 10.76 -9.10 -0.81
CA GLN A 50 9.83 -9.41 -1.89
C GLN A 50 10.15 -8.59 -3.15
N TRP A 51 10.53 -7.31 -3.01
CA TRP A 51 10.86 -6.41 -4.13
C TRP A 51 11.90 -6.99 -5.09
N ASN A 52 12.92 -7.62 -4.49
CA ASN A 52 14.06 -8.21 -5.18
C ASN A 52 13.86 -9.70 -5.51
N ASP A 53 12.73 -10.30 -5.14
CA ASP A 53 12.39 -11.68 -5.48
C ASP A 53 11.68 -11.71 -6.84
N ALA A 54 12.21 -12.51 -7.76
CA ALA A 54 11.71 -12.61 -9.13
C ALA A 54 10.29 -13.21 -9.22
N LYS A 55 9.80 -13.89 -8.18
CA LYS A 55 8.40 -14.36 -8.13
C LYS A 55 7.40 -13.20 -8.05
N TYR A 56 7.79 -12.07 -7.46
CA TYR A 56 6.89 -10.95 -7.22
C TYR A 56 6.96 -9.88 -8.32
N GLY A 57 5.82 -9.22 -8.55
CA GLY A 57 5.64 -8.25 -9.61
C GLY A 57 5.07 -8.85 -10.89
N MET A 58 4.62 -10.10 -10.85
CA MET A 58 3.91 -10.77 -11.91
C MET A 58 2.39 -10.55 -11.77
N LYS A 59 1.62 -10.77 -12.83
CA LYS A 59 0.16 -10.52 -12.81
C LYS A 59 -0.57 -11.40 -11.80
N ASP A 60 -0.12 -12.64 -11.66
CA ASP A 60 -0.58 -13.67 -10.73
C ASP A 60 -0.02 -13.48 -9.31
N LEU A 61 1.18 -12.90 -9.17
CA LEU A 61 1.77 -12.54 -7.88
C LEU A 61 2.28 -11.08 -7.88
N PRO A 62 1.37 -10.10 -7.72
CA PRO A 62 1.74 -8.70 -7.72
C PRO A 62 2.57 -8.35 -6.48
N MET A 63 3.42 -7.33 -6.62
CA MET A 63 4.22 -6.81 -5.51
C MET A 63 3.31 -6.09 -4.50
N PRO A 64 3.26 -6.52 -3.22
CA PRO A 64 2.53 -5.78 -2.22
C PRO A 64 3.22 -4.46 -1.89
N ILE A 65 2.46 -3.38 -1.86
CA ILE A 65 2.88 -2.07 -1.37
C ILE A 65 1.88 -1.54 -0.34
N PHE A 66 2.38 -0.73 0.60
CA PHE A 66 1.59 -0.12 1.66
C PHE A 66 1.68 1.40 1.51
N VAL A 67 0.54 2.06 1.26
CA VAL A 67 0.51 3.51 1.01
C VAL A 67 0.98 4.27 2.25
N ILE A 68 1.85 5.26 2.04
CA ILE A 68 2.28 6.22 3.06
C ILE A 68 1.45 7.48 2.93
N LYS A 69 1.40 8.03 1.71
CA LYS A 69 0.64 9.25 1.40
C LYS A 69 0.38 9.45 -0.07
N SER A 70 -0.65 10.21 -0.37
CA SER A 70 -0.88 10.83 -1.69
C SER A 70 -0.22 12.21 -1.75
N THR A 71 0.28 12.59 -2.92
CA THR A 71 1.02 13.85 -3.14
C THR A 71 0.35 14.76 -4.17
N HIS A 72 -0.25 14.17 -5.19
CA HIS A 72 -0.92 14.88 -6.28
C HIS A 72 -2.18 14.13 -6.72
N LEU A 73 -3.08 14.83 -7.40
CA LEU A 73 -4.28 14.32 -8.06
C LEU A 73 -4.21 14.57 -9.57
N TYR A 74 -5.10 13.91 -10.31
CA TYR A 74 -5.34 14.10 -11.73
C TYR A 74 -4.06 13.96 -12.56
N ASN A 75 -3.37 12.82 -12.43
CA ASN A 75 -2.11 12.53 -13.12
C ASN A 75 -1.03 13.62 -12.91
N ASN A 76 -0.75 13.97 -11.65
CA ASN A 76 0.24 14.98 -11.24
C ASN A 76 -0.04 16.43 -11.62
N THR A 77 -1.25 16.77 -12.08
CA THR A 77 -1.57 18.16 -12.46
C THR A 77 -1.97 19.05 -11.28
N LYS A 78 -2.41 18.46 -10.15
CA LYS A 78 -2.79 19.21 -8.94
C LYS A 78 -2.08 18.66 -7.71
N LYS A 79 -1.27 19.49 -7.06
CA LYS A 79 -0.64 19.14 -5.77
C LYS A 79 -1.67 19.13 -4.65
N ILE A 80 -1.56 18.15 -3.75
CA ILE A 80 -2.33 18.10 -2.51
C ILE A 80 -1.62 18.98 -1.49
N GLU A 81 -2.16 20.19 -1.24
CA GLU A 81 -1.60 21.12 -0.26
C GLU A 81 -2.26 20.96 1.12
N CYS A 82 -3.56 20.63 1.12
CA CYS A 82 -4.34 20.17 2.26
C CYS A 82 -5.60 19.52 1.65
N LEU A 83 -5.78 18.21 1.81
CA LEU A 83 -7.09 17.64 1.50
C LEU A 83 -8.00 18.04 2.65
N SER A 84 -9.09 18.72 2.31
CA SER A 84 -10.10 19.27 3.21
C SER A 84 -10.80 18.24 4.10
N PHE A 85 -10.47 16.95 3.97
CA PHE A 85 -11.02 15.86 4.75
C PHE A 85 -9.94 15.21 5.62
N HIS A 86 -9.90 15.61 6.90
CA HIS A 86 -9.44 14.77 8.01
C HIS A 86 -8.05 14.10 7.89
N ASN A 87 -7.09 14.73 7.20
CA ASN A 87 -5.74 14.18 6.96
C ASN A 87 -5.71 12.87 6.15
N ALA A 88 -6.72 12.61 5.32
CA ALA A 88 -6.78 11.42 4.48
C ALA A 88 -5.62 11.34 3.46
N GLU A 89 -4.82 12.39 3.29
CA GLU A 89 -3.67 12.33 2.39
C GLU A 89 -2.53 11.44 2.91
N LYS A 90 -2.51 11.11 4.21
CA LYS A 90 -1.49 10.24 4.84
C LYS A 90 -2.15 9.05 5.53
N VAL A 91 -1.41 7.95 5.60
CA VAL A 91 -1.74 6.80 6.45
C VAL A 91 -0.99 6.95 7.77
N SER A 92 -1.67 6.70 8.89
CA SER A 92 -1.00 6.75 10.19
C SER A 92 0.07 5.65 10.31
N PRO A 93 1.16 5.86 11.07
CA PRO A 93 2.17 4.81 11.29
C PRO A 93 1.59 3.55 11.92
N GLU A 94 0.61 3.71 12.83
CA GLU A 94 -0.08 2.60 13.48
C GLU A 94 -0.94 1.81 12.49
N ALA A 95 -1.72 2.48 11.63
CA ALA A 95 -2.45 1.80 10.57
C ALA A 95 -1.51 1.07 9.61
N THR A 96 -0.37 1.67 9.26
CA THR A 96 0.65 1.03 8.42
C THR A 96 1.17 -0.25 9.07
N ARG A 97 1.46 -0.22 10.38
CA ARG A 97 1.87 -1.41 11.15
C ARG A 97 0.81 -2.50 11.08
N GLN A 98 -0.45 -2.15 11.35
CA GLN A 98 -1.56 -3.10 11.34
C GLN A 98 -1.81 -3.67 9.94
N TYR A 99 -1.69 -2.89 8.87
CA TYR A 99 -1.77 -3.38 7.50
C TYR A 99 -0.70 -4.42 7.20
N VAL A 100 0.54 -4.17 7.61
CA VAL A 100 1.63 -5.13 7.44
C VAL A 100 1.37 -6.40 8.25
N GLU A 101 0.89 -6.29 9.48
CA GLU A 101 0.55 -7.44 10.33
C GLU A 101 -0.56 -8.29 9.72
N GLN A 102 -1.65 -7.66 9.28
CA GLN A 102 -2.76 -8.35 8.61
C GLN A 102 -2.30 -9.06 7.33
N TYR A 103 -1.46 -8.38 6.53
CA TYR A 103 -0.88 -8.98 5.33
C TYR A 103 -0.07 -10.23 5.65
N LEU A 104 0.87 -10.13 6.61
CA LEU A 104 1.77 -11.23 6.96
C LEU A 104 1.04 -12.40 7.61
N ALA A 105 -0.02 -12.13 8.39
CA ALA A 105 -0.73 -13.16 9.14
C ALA A 105 -1.83 -13.88 8.33
N HIS A 106 -2.45 -13.20 7.35
CA HIS A 106 -3.66 -13.70 6.71
C HIS A 106 -3.60 -13.77 5.18
N PHE A 107 -2.72 -13.00 4.53
CA PHE A 107 -2.64 -12.93 3.07
C PHE A 107 -1.38 -13.58 2.51
N LEU A 108 -0.29 -13.58 3.27
CA LEU A 108 0.93 -14.28 2.91
C LEU A 108 0.81 -15.75 3.36
N PRO A 109 0.87 -16.73 2.44
CA PRO A 109 0.88 -18.14 2.81
C PRO A 109 2.02 -18.47 3.78
N GLU A 110 1.78 -19.37 4.74
CA GLU A 110 2.76 -19.71 5.78
C GLU A 110 4.07 -20.28 5.19
N ASP A 111 3.97 -21.13 4.17
CA ASP A 111 5.13 -21.67 3.45
C ASP A 111 5.93 -20.57 2.73
N GLU A 112 5.24 -19.57 2.19
CA GLU A 112 5.85 -18.41 1.56
C GLU A 112 6.50 -17.47 2.60
N PHE A 113 5.86 -17.26 3.75
CA PHE A 113 6.46 -16.55 4.89
C PHE A 113 7.77 -17.24 5.31
N ASP A 114 7.76 -18.56 5.45
CA ASP A 114 8.92 -19.36 5.84
C ASP A 114 10.06 -19.25 4.82
N ARG A 115 9.71 -19.37 3.54
CA ARG A 115 10.66 -19.20 2.42
C ARG A 115 11.32 -17.83 2.42
N LEU A 116 10.55 -16.77 2.68
CA LEU A 116 11.04 -15.40 2.64
C LEU A 116 11.85 -15.02 3.88
N PHE A 117 11.43 -15.45 5.06
CA PHE A 117 11.91 -14.89 6.33
C PHE A 117 12.61 -15.89 7.26
N LYS A 118 12.27 -17.19 7.26
CA LYS A 118 12.87 -18.17 8.18
C LYS A 118 14.18 -18.78 7.66
N GLY A 119 14.35 -18.87 6.34
CA GLY A 119 15.55 -19.45 5.71
C GLY A 119 16.76 -18.51 5.56
N ARG A 120 16.59 -17.20 5.79
CA ARG A 120 17.65 -16.20 5.66
C ARG A 120 18.35 -16.00 6.99
N LYS A 121 19.28 -16.89 7.35
CA LYS A 121 20.28 -16.57 8.39
C LYS A 121 21.05 -15.33 7.93
N LYS A 122 21.07 -14.29 8.77
CA LYS A 122 22.01 -13.17 8.62
C LYS A 122 23.44 -13.65 8.85
#